data_AF-A0A022VVH4-F1
#
_entry.id   AF-A0A022VVH4-F1
#
_cell.length_a   1.000
_cell.length_b   1.000
_cell.length_c   1.000
_cell.angle_alpha   90.00
_cell.angle_beta   90.00
_cell.angle_gamma   90.00
#
_symmetry.space_group_name_H-M   'P 1'
#
loop_
_entity.id
_entity.type
_entity.pdbx_description
1 polymer ?
#
loop_
_entity_poly.entity_id
_entity_poly.type
_entity_poly.pdbx_seq_one_letter_code
_entity_poly.pdbx_strand_id
1 'polypeptide(L)'
;MEHAGGILLQEAWAHMPSDKKIKCIGAICTSILPITKLDFAAYGSLYFANASFLDNKSKQILSNNNKFCIGPHCRSSTYWNNNVGETRYYTLKPPNRGPWHDLSSYTSALIDSGFARLPPVSQPLSIQQQASYQGSIERHVELLKTGEKVFPHLVQHPEIQENSAPTLFHPDLHKRNIFVSQDDPTIVTGIIDWQAASIEPAFYYADEVPDFARIPTEGPSDSAEESLWYQAYEVGLALLAPRLGATRKIDEALLRPFRYCHRTWRDGFVPFTHELMRLRDSWEKLGFEKECPIPAMGPEERKFYEKQLEIYDGMLEFRRDMFEVLAVEEDGWVPAERWEEVKKTHQGFYETLMDNLEDDESRQELRTMWPFDQCQPENQVTRKDNDV
;
A
#
# COMPACT_ATOMS: atom_id res chain seq x y z
N MET A 1 -11.63 -17.59 -15.03
CA MET A 1 -12.66 -17.00 -14.15
C MET A 1 -13.96 -16.94 -14.91
N GLU A 2 -15.10 -16.92 -14.23
CA GLU A 2 -16.39 -16.66 -14.88
C GLU A 2 -16.43 -15.21 -15.39
N HIS A 3 -17.21 -14.96 -16.45
CA HIS A 3 -17.34 -13.64 -17.03
C HIS A 3 -18.21 -12.74 -16.13
N ALA A 4 -17.71 -11.56 -15.76
CA ALA A 4 -18.50 -10.53 -15.06
C ALA A 4 -19.44 -9.83 -16.06
N GLY A 5 -20.75 -10.01 -15.89
CA GLY A 5 -21.75 -9.35 -16.75
C GLY A 5 -21.95 -7.87 -16.39
N GLY A 6 -22.47 -7.09 -17.33
CA GLY A 6 -22.74 -5.66 -17.17
C GLY A 6 -21.75 -4.77 -17.92
N ILE A 7 -21.79 -3.47 -17.62
CA ILE A 7 -20.83 -2.46 -18.11
C ILE A 7 -19.95 -1.97 -16.95
N LEU A 8 -18.78 -1.43 -17.25
CA LEU A 8 -17.89 -0.89 -16.23
C LEU A 8 -18.52 0.32 -15.54
N LEU A 9 -18.40 0.39 -14.21
CA LEU A 9 -18.87 1.55 -13.45
C LEU A 9 -18.18 2.82 -13.92
N GLN A 10 -16.89 2.76 -14.27
CA GLN A 10 -16.14 3.89 -14.85
C GLN A 10 -16.85 4.52 -16.07
N GLU A 11 -17.38 3.69 -16.98
CA GLU A 11 -18.07 4.14 -18.20
C GLU A 11 -19.44 4.76 -17.86
N ALA A 12 -20.16 4.13 -16.93
CA ALA A 12 -21.48 4.60 -16.51
C ALA A 12 -21.43 5.87 -15.63
N TRP A 13 -20.35 6.04 -14.84
CA TRP A 13 -20.27 7.03 -13.77
C TRP A 13 -20.42 8.48 -14.23
N ALA A 14 -19.79 8.81 -15.37
CA ALA A 14 -19.81 10.18 -15.91
C ALA A 14 -21.22 10.62 -16.32
N HIS A 15 -22.06 9.68 -16.73
CA HIS A 15 -23.43 9.93 -17.21
C HIS A 15 -24.49 9.62 -16.15
N MET A 16 -24.10 9.16 -14.97
CA MET A 16 -25.01 8.76 -13.90
C MET A 16 -25.51 9.98 -13.11
N PRO A 17 -26.84 10.16 -12.95
CA PRO A 17 -27.39 11.19 -12.06
C PRO A 17 -26.94 11.02 -10.61
N SER A 18 -26.85 12.12 -9.85
CA SER A 18 -26.31 12.12 -8.48
C SER A 18 -27.08 11.20 -7.51
N ASP A 19 -28.41 11.16 -7.59
CA ASP A 19 -29.23 10.27 -6.76
C ASP A 19 -28.98 8.78 -7.07
N LYS A 20 -28.68 8.47 -8.34
CA LYS A 20 -28.32 7.14 -8.81
C LYS A 20 -26.91 6.76 -8.37
N LYS A 21 -25.95 7.70 -8.33
CA LYS A 21 -24.61 7.48 -7.75
C LYS A 21 -24.67 7.09 -6.27
N ILE A 22 -25.46 7.81 -5.47
CA ILE A 22 -25.65 7.49 -4.04
C ILE A 22 -26.24 6.07 -3.87
N LYS A 23 -27.27 5.73 -4.66
CA LYS A 23 -27.87 4.37 -4.65
C LYS A 23 -26.85 3.31 -5.09
N CYS A 24 -26.05 3.59 -6.10
CA CYS A 24 -24.98 2.70 -6.58
C CYS A 24 -23.94 2.45 -5.48
N ILE A 25 -23.48 3.50 -4.78
CA ILE A 25 -22.57 3.37 -3.61
C ILE A 25 -23.20 2.47 -2.55
N GLY A 26 -24.47 2.67 -2.22
CA GLY A 26 -25.20 1.79 -1.30
C GLY A 26 -25.25 0.33 -1.77
N ALA A 27 -25.43 0.10 -3.07
CA ALA A 27 -25.40 -1.24 -3.65
C ALA A 27 -24.00 -1.87 -3.59
N ILE A 28 -22.93 -1.10 -3.81
CA ILE A 28 -21.53 -1.55 -3.64
C ILE A 28 -21.29 -1.98 -2.19
N CYS A 29 -21.67 -1.14 -1.22
CA CYS A 29 -21.57 -1.46 0.20
C CYS A 29 -22.43 -2.69 0.59
N THR A 30 -23.54 -2.92 -0.10
CA THR A 30 -24.37 -4.10 0.12
C THR A 30 -23.71 -5.36 -0.46
N SER A 31 -23.06 -5.26 -1.62
CA SER A 31 -22.34 -6.36 -2.25
C SER A 31 -21.14 -6.86 -1.44
N ILE A 32 -20.52 -6.00 -0.62
CA ILE A 32 -19.43 -6.41 0.30
C ILE A 32 -19.94 -7.04 1.60
N LEU A 33 -21.19 -6.80 2.02
CA LEU A 33 -21.74 -7.30 3.29
C LEU A 33 -21.53 -8.82 3.55
N PRO A 34 -21.66 -9.73 2.56
CA PRO A 34 -21.43 -11.15 2.80
C PRO A 34 -19.99 -11.45 3.23
N ILE A 35 -19.00 -10.71 2.71
CA ILE A 35 -17.58 -10.98 2.98
C ILE A 35 -17.19 -10.56 4.40
N THR A 36 -17.80 -9.50 4.91
CA THR A 36 -17.51 -8.95 6.24
C THR A 36 -18.12 -9.79 7.37
N LYS A 37 -19.04 -10.70 7.03
CA LYS A 37 -19.65 -11.68 7.94
C LYS A 37 -18.86 -12.99 8.03
N LEU A 38 -17.82 -13.16 7.23
CA LEU A 38 -16.96 -14.34 7.32
C LEU A 38 -16.04 -14.19 8.52
N ASP A 39 -15.99 -15.22 9.36
CA ASP A 39 -15.03 -15.33 10.45
C ASP A 39 -13.92 -16.30 10.05
N PHE A 40 -12.67 -15.83 10.12
CA PHE A 40 -11.49 -16.61 9.81
C PHE A 40 -10.66 -16.90 11.06
N ALA A 41 -10.03 -18.07 11.10
CA ALA A 41 -9.24 -18.52 12.25
C ALA A 41 -7.76 -18.10 12.21
N ALA A 42 -7.35 -17.42 11.14
CA ALA A 42 -5.97 -16.99 10.91
C ALA A 42 -5.93 -15.86 9.89
N TYR A 43 -4.82 -15.11 9.87
CA TYR A 43 -4.45 -14.18 8.82
C TYR A 43 -3.61 -14.87 7.75
N GLY A 44 -3.70 -14.42 6.51
CA GLY A 44 -3.03 -15.04 5.35
C GLY A 44 -3.88 -14.87 4.09
N SER A 45 -3.83 -15.84 3.19
CA SER A 45 -4.65 -15.81 1.97
C SER A 45 -5.39 -17.13 1.77
N LEU A 46 -6.48 -17.09 0.99
CA LEU A 46 -7.27 -18.28 0.69
C LEU A 46 -6.62 -19.14 -0.40
N TYR A 47 -6.53 -20.43 -0.14
CA TYR A 47 -6.06 -21.45 -1.08
C TYR A 47 -7.02 -22.62 -1.12
N PHE A 48 -6.94 -23.41 -2.19
CA PHE A 48 -7.52 -24.75 -2.16
C PHE A 48 -6.73 -25.63 -1.19
N ALA A 49 -7.44 -26.40 -0.35
CA ALA A 49 -6.84 -27.28 0.64
C ALA A 49 -5.90 -28.33 0.01
N ASN A 50 -6.20 -28.75 -1.22
CA ASN A 50 -5.42 -29.70 -2.00
C ASN A 50 -4.26 -29.05 -2.79
N ALA A 51 -3.96 -27.76 -2.61
CA ALA A 51 -2.82 -27.11 -3.26
C ALA A 51 -1.52 -27.84 -2.90
N SER A 52 -0.89 -28.48 -3.89
CA SER A 52 0.28 -29.34 -3.71
C SER A 52 1.58 -28.55 -3.45
N PHE A 53 1.63 -27.29 -3.87
CA PHE A 53 2.78 -26.39 -3.68
C PHE A 53 2.84 -25.77 -2.28
N LEU A 54 1.83 -25.99 -1.43
CA LEU A 54 1.82 -25.53 -0.05
C LEU A 54 2.15 -26.69 0.89
N ASP A 55 3.13 -26.47 1.76
CA ASP A 55 3.43 -27.37 2.87
C ASP A 55 2.23 -27.51 3.79
N ASN A 56 1.97 -28.72 4.30
CA ASN A 56 0.84 -28.97 5.22
C ASN A 56 0.93 -28.15 6.52
N LYS A 57 2.14 -27.76 6.94
CA LYS A 57 2.36 -26.89 8.10
C LYS A 57 1.92 -25.44 7.85
N SER A 58 1.81 -25.04 6.59
CA SER A 58 1.42 -23.69 6.16
C SER A 58 -0.04 -23.64 5.70
N LYS A 59 -0.88 -24.57 6.20
CA LYS A 59 -2.30 -24.66 5.86
C LYS A 59 -3.13 -24.71 7.13
N GLN A 60 -4.06 -23.77 7.25
CA GLN A 60 -5.14 -23.81 8.22
C GLN A 60 -6.45 -24.09 7.50
N ILE A 61 -6.95 -25.33 7.54
CA ILE A 61 -8.21 -25.70 6.89
C ILE A 61 -9.37 -24.89 7.50
N LEU A 62 -10.27 -24.38 6.66
CA LEU A 62 -11.45 -23.68 7.14
C LEU A 62 -12.43 -24.68 7.80
N SER A 63 -12.90 -24.35 9.00
CA SER A 63 -13.82 -25.19 9.76
C SER A 63 -15.18 -25.37 9.07
N ASN A 64 -15.65 -24.34 8.34
CA ASN A 64 -16.91 -24.34 7.62
C ASN A 64 -16.83 -24.92 6.20
N ASN A 65 -15.62 -25.10 5.64
CA ASN A 65 -15.44 -25.60 4.28
C ASN A 65 -14.05 -26.22 4.08
N ASN A 66 -13.97 -27.55 4.14
CA ASN A 66 -12.72 -28.30 3.98
C ASN A 66 -12.08 -28.23 2.58
N LYS A 67 -12.75 -27.62 1.59
CA LYS A 67 -12.17 -27.39 0.26
C LYS A 67 -11.13 -26.28 0.27
N PHE A 68 -11.18 -25.38 1.25
CA PHE A 68 -10.31 -24.22 1.34
C PHE A 68 -9.47 -24.24 2.61
N CYS A 69 -8.32 -23.58 2.55
CA CYS A 69 -7.47 -23.31 3.69
C CYS A 69 -6.93 -21.89 3.63
N ILE A 70 -6.52 -21.40 4.80
CA ILE A 70 -5.73 -20.18 4.93
C ILE A 70 -4.27 -20.61 4.87
N GLY A 71 -3.54 -20.03 3.93
CA GLY A 71 -2.12 -20.29 3.73
C GLY A 71 -1.29 -19.02 3.84
N PRO A 72 -0.05 -19.04 3.32
CA PRO A 72 0.79 -17.86 3.30
C PRO A 72 0.10 -16.66 2.66
N HIS A 73 0.41 -15.46 3.12
CA HIS A 73 -0.09 -14.23 2.52
C HIS A 73 0.31 -14.13 1.05
N CYS A 74 -0.49 -13.55 0.16
CA CYS A 74 -0.19 -13.45 -1.27
C CYS A 74 0.26 -12.06 -1.74
N ARG A 75 0.04 -10.99 -0.96
CA ARG A 75 0.48 -9.63 -1.34
C ARG A 75 2.01 -9.54 -1.37
N SER A 76 2.56 -9.37 -2.58
CA SER A 76 4.01 -9.40 -2.83
C SER A 76 4.73 -8.26 -2.12
N SER A 77 4.15 -7.07 -2.10
CA SER A 77 4.78 -5.84 -1.61
C SER A 77 4.99 -5.79 -0.09
N THR A 78 4.33 -6.68 0.67
CA THR A 78 4.35 -6.67 2.15
C THR A 78 5.13 -7.83 2.73
N TYR A 79 4.88 -9.07 2.33
CA TYR A 79 5.47 -10.27 2.96
C TYR A 79 6.41 -11.07 2.05
N TRP A 80 6.55 -10.65 0.79
CA TRP A 80 7.48 -11.26 -0.16
C TRP A 80 8.52 -10.24 -0.61
N ASN A 81 9.69 -10.73 -0.98
CA ASN A 81 10.76 -9.91 -1.56
C ASN A 81 10.82 -10.22 -3.06
N ASN A 82 9.67 -10.22 -3.73
CA ASN A 82 9.54 -10.74 -5.10
C ASN A 82 9.05 -9.68 -6.10
N ASN A 83 9.06 -8.40 -5.72
CA ASN A 83 8.70 -7.34 -6.65
C ASN A 83 9.75 -7.28 -7.77
N VAL A 84 9.31 -6.91 -8.96
CA VAL A 84 10.21 -6.73 -10.12
C VAL A 84 11.25 -5.66 -9.77
N GLY A 85 12.52 -5.94 -10.05
CA GLY A 85 13.63 -5.03 -9.73
C GLY A 85 14.12 -5.07 -8.28
N GLU A 86 13.37 -5.65 -7.33
CA GLU A 86 13.84 -5.80 -5.95
C GLU A 86 14.74 -7.02 -5.79
N THR A 87 15.91 -6.80 -5.17
CA THR A 87 16.80 -7.91 -4.82
C THR A 87 16.26 -8.66 -3.62
N ARG A 88 16.29 -10.00 -3.71
CA ARG A 88 15.92 -10.90 -2.62
C ARG A 88 17.01 -11.00 -1.59
N TYR A 89 16.85 -10.23 -0.51
CA TYR A 89 17.64 -10.42 0.69
C TYR A 89 16.89 -11.35 1.66
N TYR A 90 17.66 -12.11 2.44
CA TYR A 90 17.21 -12.96 3.57
C TYR A 90 18.32 -13.12 4.63
N THR A 91 19.26 -12.18 4.66
CA THR A 91 20.49 -12.30 5.46
C THR A 91 20.24 -12.06 6.94
N LEU A 92 19.39 -11.08 7.27
CA LEU A 92 19.09 -10.74 8.66
C LEU A 92 17.94 -11.56 9.24
N LYS A 93 16.95 -11.94 8.43
CA LYS A 93 15.80 -12.74 8.88
C LYS A 93 15.24 -13.61 7.75
N PRO A 94 14.83 -14.87 8.03
CA PRO A 94 14.20 -15.72 7.03
C PRO A 94 12.79 -15.20 6.67
N PRO A 95 12.22 -15.63 5.54
CA PRO A 95 10.86 -15.24 5.18
C PRO A 95 9.83 -15.69 6.22
N ASN A 96 8.98 -14.77 6.68
CA ASN A 96 7.82 -15.03 7.52
C ASN A 96 6.56 -14.62 6.75
N ARG A 97 5.79 -15.61 6.28
CA ARG A 97 4.71 -15.40 5.30
C ARG A 97 3.35 -15.93 5.77
N GLY A 98 3.26 -16.43 7.00
CA GLY A 98 2.03 -16.97 7.56
C GLY A 98 1.70 -18.40 7.07
N PRO A 99 0.48 -18.89 7.37
CA PRO A 99 -0.60 -18.18 8.04
C PRO A 99 -0.28 -17.85 9.51
N TRP A 100 -0.95 -16.84 10.08
CA TRP A 100 -0.74 -16.38 11.46
C TRP A 100 -2.03 -16.49 12.28
N HIS A 101 -1.97 -17.00 13.51
CA HIS A 101 -3.18 -17.30 14.30
C HIS A 101 -3.62 -16.17 15.23
N ASP A 102 -2.79 -15.15 15.39
CA ASP A 102 -3.01 -14.06 16.32
C ASP A 102 -2.37 -12.77 15.78
N LEU A 103 -2.85 -11.63 16.28
CA LEU A 103 -2.39 -10.33 15.79
C LEU A 103 -0.90 -10.12 16.07
N SER A 104 -0.37 -10.63 17.18
CA SER A 104 1.05 -10.46 17.53
C SER A 104 1.95 -11.16 16.52
N SER A 105 1.63 -12.41 16.14
CA SER A 105 2.39 -13.15 15.12
C SER A 105 2.28 -12.51 13.74
N TYR A 106 1.10 -12.01 13.37
CA TYR A 106 0.90 -11.24 12.14
C TYR A 106 1.74 -9.94 12.11
N THR A 107 1.73 -9.15 13.18
CA THR A 107 2.48 -7.87 13.22
C THR A 107 3.98 -8.09 13.36
N SER A 108 4.43 -9.16 14.04
CA SER A 108 5.84 -9.52 14.09
C SER A 108 6.37 -9.85 12.70
N ALA A 109 5.55 -10.49 11.85
CA ALA A 109 5.94 -10.80 10.50
C ALA A 109 6.17 -9.55 9.63
N LEU A 110 5.54 -8.41 9.93
CA LEU A 110 5.81 -7.15 9.24
C LEU A 110 7.23 -6.63 9.54
N ILE A 111 7.66 -6.73 10.80
CA ILE A 111 9.03 -6.41 11.21
C ILE A 111 10.02 -7.39 10.57
N ASP A 112 9.70 -8.69 10.59
CA ASP A 112 10.53 -9.71 9.96
C ASP A 112 10.73 -9.45 8.47
N SER A 113 9.66 -9.03 7.81
CA SER A 113 9.65 -8.64 6.42
C SER A 113 10.54 -7.41 6.16
N GLY A 114 10.50 -6.41 7.05
CA GLY A 114 11.42 -5.28 7.01
C GLY A 114 12.89 -5.71 7.09
N PHE A 115 13.24 -6.59 8.04
CA PHE A 115 14.60 -7.11 8.17
C PHE A 115 15.03 -7.95 6.98
N ALA A 116 14.12 -8.79 6.45
CA ALA A 116 14.40 -9.64 5.31
C ALA A 116 14.78 -8.82 4.08
N ARG A 117 14.29 -7.58 3.91
CA ARG A 117 14.61 -6.72 2.76
C ARG A 117 15.94 -5.99 2.86
N LEU A 118 16.63 -6.02 4.00
CA LEU A 118 17.87 -5.26 4.14
C LEU A 118 19.05 -5.99 3.46
N PRO A 119 19.84 -5.26 2.65
CA PRO A 119 21.05 -5.82 2.07
C PRO A 119 22.07 -6.19 3.17
N PRO A 120 22.98 -7.15 2.89
CA PRO A 120 24.10 -7.43 3.77
C PRO A 120 24.99 -6.19 3.91
N VAL A 121 25.46 -5.91 5.12
CA VAL A 121 26.40 -4.80 5.41
C VAL A 121 27.69 -4.89 4.59
N SER A 122 28.10 -6.12 4.23
CA SER A 122 29.29 -6.39 3.43
C SER A 122 29.11 -6.19 1.92
N GLN A 123 27.88 -5.98 1.44
CA GLN A 123 27.64 -5.76 0.02
C GLN A 123 27.89 -4.28 -0.31
N PRO A 124 28.81 -3.96 -1.24
CA PRO A 124 28.98 -2.59 -1.69
C PRO A 124 27.71 -2.20 -2.44
N LEU A 125 26.81 -1.51 -1.75
CA LEU A 125 25.76 -0.76 -2.40
C LEU A 125 26.45 0.30 -3.25
N SER A 126 25.97 0.54 -4.46
CA SER A 126 26.36 1.73 -5.19
C SER A 126 25.77 2.94 -4.46
N ILE A 127 26.43 3.38 -3.38
CA ILE A 127 26.06 4.52 -2.55
C ILE A 127 25.90 5.79 -3.40
N GLN A 128 26.55 5.83 -4.56
CA GLN A 128 26.52 6.95 -5.50
C GLN A 128 25.16 7.24 -6.16
N GLN A 129 24.11 6.43 -5.94
CA GLN A 129 22.79 6.59 -6.59
C GLN A 129 21.60 6.46 -5.63
N GLN A 130 21.78 6.59 -4.31
CA GLN A 130 20.65 6.56 -3.38
C GLN A 130 20.36 7.97 -2.87
N ALA A 131 19.07 8.31 -2.80
CA ALA A 131 18.66 9.60 -2.27
C ALA A 131 19.07 9.72 -0.80
N SER A 132 19.31 10.95 -0.34
CA SER A 132 19.77 11.22 1.03
C SER A 132 18.81 10.64 2.10
N TYR A 133 17.50 10.66 1.83
CA TYR A 133 16.46 10.09 2.69
C TYR A 133 16.43 8.55 2.74
N GLN A 134 17.25 7.85 1.95
CA GLN A 134 17.36 6.40 2.02
C GLN A 134 17.85 5.97 3.39
N GLY A 135 18.96 6.56 3.87
CA GLY A 135 19.61 6.20 5.13
C GLY A 135 20.54 5.00 5.02
N SER A 136 21.31 4.74 6.09
CA SER A 136 22.21 3.58 6.16
C SER A 136 21.49 2.31 6.58
N ILE A 137 22.07 1.15 6.27
CA ILE A 137 21.56 -0.17 6.70
C ILE A 137 21.38 -0.21 8.22
N GLU A 138 22.35 0.32 8.97
CA GLU A 138 22.32 0.39 10.44
C GLU A 138 21.12 1.19 10.93
N ARG A 139 20.81 2.33 10.28
CA ARG A 139 19.65 3.15 10.62
C ARG A 139 18.34 2.40 10.43
N HIS A 140 18.20 1.63 9.34
CA HIS A 140 17.02 0.78 9.16
C HIS A 140 16.93 -0.34 10.20
N VAL A 141 18.06 -0.96 10.56
CA VAL A 141 18.10 -1.98 11.62
C VAL A 141 17.64 -1.39 12.96
N GLU A 142 18.09 -0.20 13.31
CA GLU A 142 17.68 0.50 14.54
C GLU A 142 16.20 0.85 14.55
N LEU A 143 15.67 1.33 13.42
CA LEU A 143 14.25 1.63 13.26
C LEU A 143 13.39 0.37 13.42
N LEU A 144 13.76 -0.73 12.76
CA LEU A 144 13.02 -2.00 12.86
C LEU A 144 13.07 -2.58 14.28
N LYS A 145 14.21 -2.48 14.97
CA LYS A 145 14.33 -2.86 16.40
C LYS A 145 13.46 -1.99 17.30
N THR A 146 13.30 -0.70 16.98
CA THR A 146 12.36 0.18 17.68
C THR A 146 10.93 -0.30 17.45
N GLY A 147 10.55 -0.60 16.21
CA GLY A 147 9.26 -1.21 15.86
C GLY A 147 8.98 -2.50 16.63
N GLU A 148 9.96 -3.41 16.74
CA GLU A 148 9.85 -4.67 17.49
C GLU A 148 9.51 -4.46 18.97
N LYS A 149 9.99 -3.37 19.60
CA LYS A 149 9.66 -3.00 20.98
C LYS A 149 8.29 -2.32 21.11
N VAL A 150 7.89 -1.57 20.08
CA VAL A 150 6.64 -0.80 20.06
C VAL A 150 5.43 -1.70 19.81
N PHE A 151 5.52 -2.63 18.86
CA PHE A 151 4.37 -3.42 18.39
C PHE A 151 3.64 -4.20 19.49
N PRO A 152 4.32 -4.82 20.49
CA PRO A 152 3.64 -5.45 21.61
C PRO A 152 2.72 -4.51 22.41
N HIS A 153 3.04 -3.21 22.45
CA HIS A 153 2.20 -2.20 23.10
C HIS A 153 1.00 -1.83 22.22
N LEU A 154 1.23 -1.61 20.92
CA LEU A 154 0.15 -1.30 19.96
C LEU A 154 -0.88 -2.43 19.89
N VAL A 155 -0.43 -3.69 19.82
CA VAL A 155 -1.30 -4.87 19.78
C VAL A 155 -2.10 -5.05 21.08
N GLN A 156 -1.64 -4.48 22.19
CA GLN A 156 -2.36 -4.46 23.47
C GLN A 156 -3.33 -3.29 23.60
N HIS A 157 -3.29 -2.31 22.70
CA HIS A 157 -4.16 -1.15 22.75
C HIS A 157 -5.63 -1.55 22.51
N PRO A 158 -6.61 -1.09 23.33
CA PRO A 158 -8.00 -1.52 23.22
C PRO A 158 -8.61 -1.35 21.83
N GLU A 159 -8.40 -0.19 21.20
CA GLU A 159 -8.93 0.08 19.85
C GLU A 159 -8.38 -0.88 18.79
N ILE A 160 -7.12 -1.32 18.94
CA ILE A 160 -6.48 -2.28 18.04
C ILE A 160 -6.99 -3.69 18.32
N GLN A 161 -7.13 -4.08 19.59
CA GLN A 161 -7.63 -5.40 19.97
C GLN A 161 -9.07 -5.61 19.49
N GLU A 162 -9.94 -4.63 19.71
CA GLU A 162 -11.35 -4.67 19.29
C GLU A 162 -11.50 -4.77 17.76
N ASN A 163 -10.52 -4.29 17.00
CA ASN A 163 -10.51 -4.29 15.54
C ASN A 163 -9.46 -5.24 14.92
N SER A 164 -8.96 -6.19 15.71
CA SER A 164 -7.94 -7.14 15.27
C SER A 164 -8.49 -8.25 14.37
N ALA A 165 -9.80 -8.52 14.41
CA ALA A 165 -10.40 -9.70 13.77
C ALA A 165 -9.96 -9.90 12.29
N PRO A 166 -9.51 -11.11 11.92
CA PRO A 166 -9.16 -11.45 10.54
C PRO A 166 -10.30 -11.13 9.57
N THR A 167 -10.05 -10.21 8.64
CA THR A 167 -11.04 -9.62 7.73
C THR A 167 -10.56 -9.74 6.30
N LEU A 168 -11.42 -10.27 5.42
CA LEU A 168 -11.18 -10.27 3.98
C LEU A 168 -11.89 -9.05 3.38
N PHE A 169 -11.16 -8.22 2.64
CA PHE A 169 -11.71 -7.09 1.91
C PHE A 169 -11.10 -7.00 0.52
N HIS A 170 -11.73 -6.24 -0.37
CA HIS A 170 -11.26 -6.06 -1.73
C HIS A 170 -10.01 -5.15 -1.72
N PRO A 171 -8.86 -5.59 -2.28
CA PRO A 171 -7.59 -4.85 -2.18
C PRO A 171 -7.48 -3.66 -3.13
N ASP A 172 -8.34 -3.56 -4.14
CA ASP A 172 -8.33 -2.48 -5.14
C ASP A 172 -9.75 -2.09 -5.57
N LEU A 173 -10.54 -1.61 -4.60
CA LEU A 173 -11.95 -1.31 -4.83
C LEU A 173 -12.09 0.05 -5.53
N HIS A 174 -12.17 0.04 -6.86
CA HIS A 174 -12.33 1.26 -7.66
C HIS A 174 -13.28 1.08 -8.86
N LYS A 175 -13.71 2.17 -9.50
CA LYS A 175 -14.70 2.17 -10.60
C LYS A 175 -14.37 1.24 -11.78
N ARG A 176 -13.09 0.98 -12.07
CA ARG A 176 -12.68 0.07 -13.16
C ARG A 176 -12.79 -1.42 -12.81
N ASN A 177 -13.00 -1.75 -11.54
CA ASN A 177 -13.13 -3.12 -11.04
C ASN A 177 -14.58 -3.50 -10.69
N ILE A 178 -15.53 -2.58 -10.91
CA ILE A 178 -16.94 -2.75 -10.56
C ILE A 178 -17.76 -2.75 -11.84
N PHE A 179 -18.63 -3.75 -11.98
CA PHE A 179 -19.60 -3.86 -13.06
C PHE A 179 -21.00 -3.56 -12.54
N VAL A 180 -21.77 -2.85 -13.36
CA VAL A 180 -23.18 -2.52 -13.09
C VAL A 180 -24.06 -2.91 -14.26
N SER A 181 -25.37 -3.05 -14.01
CA SER A 181 -26.34 -3.32 -15.06
C SER A 181 -26.41 -2.14 -16.05
N GLN A 182 -26.47 -2.46 -17.34
CA GLN A 182 -26.65 -1.48 -18.41
C GLN A 182 -28.02 -0.79 -18.34
N ASP A 183 -29.05 -1.50 -17.88
CA ASP A 183 -30.44 -0.99 -17.79
C ASP A 183 -30.67 -0.17 -16.51
N ASP A 184 -30.04 -0.57 -15.39
CA ASP A 184 -30.11 0.15 -14.12
C ASP A 184 -28.74 0.15 -13.41
N PRO A 185 -27.96 1.25 -13.50
CA PRO A 185 -26.60 1.29 -12.96
C PRO A 185 -26.54 1.32 -11.42
N THR A 186 -27.70 1.25 -10.73
CA THR A 186 -27.76 1.02 -9.28
C THR A 186 -27.62 -0.45 -8.89
N ILE A 187 -27.63 -1.36 -9.86
CA ILE A 187 -27.47 -2.79 -9.63
C ILE A 187 -26.01 -3.15 -9.93
N VAL A 188 -25.26 -3.51 -8.87
CA VAL A 188 -23.92 -4.08 -9.00
C VAL A 188 -24.05 -5.53 -9.48
N THR A 189 -23.44 -5.84 -10.62
CA THR A 189 -23.51 -7.16 -11.25
C THR A 189 -22.25 -7.98 -11.01
N GLY A 190 -21.13 -7.33 -10.68
CA GLY A 190 -19.88 -8.02 -10.35
C GLY A 190 -18.82 -7.07 -9.81
N ILE A 191 -17.91 -7.61 -9.01
CA ILE A 191 -16.67 -6.95 -8.60
C ILE A 191 -15.55 -7.92 -8.97
N ILE A 192 -14.62 -7.48 -9.80
CA ILE A 192 -13.48 -8.27 -10.27
C ILE A 192 -12.21 -7.84 -9.56
N ASP A 193 -11.08 -8.45 -9.93
CA ASP A 193 -9.75 -8.06 -9.45
C ASP A 193 -9.46 -8.39 -7.98
N TRP A 194 -10.07 -9.49 -7.51
CA TRP A 194 -9.78 -10.11 -6.21
C TRP A 194 -8.38 -10.73 -6.09
N GLN A 195 -7.52 -10.53 -7.09
CA GLN A 195 -6.13 -10.97 -6.99
C GLN A 195 -5.44 -10.20 -5.86
N ALA A 196 -4.51 -10.85 -5.15
CA ALA A 196 -3.89 -10.33 -3.94
C ALA A 196 -4.83 -10.07 -2.73
N ALA A 197 -6.14 -10.40 -2.82
CA ALA A 197 -7.04 -10.31 -1.67
C ALA A 197 -6.60 -11.27 -0.56
N SER A 198 -6.56 -10.75 0.66
CA SER A 198 -6.04 -11.45 1.82
C SER A 198 -6.89 -11.22 3.06
N ILE A 199 -6.79 -12.17 3.98
CA ILE A 199 -7.39 -12.13 5.30
C ILE A 199 -6.39 -11.44 6.23
N GLU A 200 -6.71 -10.21 6.63
CA GLU A 200 -5.83 -9.31 7.37
C GLU A 200 -6.63 -8.51 8.41
N PRO A 201 -5.97 -7.83 9.37
CA PRO A 201 -6.68 -6.88 10.22
C PRO A 201 -7.35 -5.78 9.40
N ALA A 202 -8.55 -5.36 9.82
CA ALA A 202 -9.34 -4.34 9.14
C ALA A 202 -8.59 -3.02 8.91
N PHE A 203 -7.57 -2.73 9.73
CA PHE A 203 -6.82 -1.48 9.65
C PHE A 203 -5.95 -1.32 8.41
N TYR A 204 -5.73 -2.39 7.64
CA TYR A 204 -5.08 -2.29 6.33
C TYR A 204 -5.94 -1.64 5.26
N TYR A 205 -7.26 -1.63 5.46
CA TYR A 205 -8.23 -1.07 4.51
C TYR A 205 -8.87 0.23 5.04
N ALA A 206 -8.41 0.73 6.19
CA ALA A 206 -9.06 1.82 6.90
C ALA A 206 -8.73 3.20 6.31
N ASP A 207 -7.60 3.36 5.63
CA ASP A 207 -7.20 4.60 4.94
C ASP A 207 -7.61 4.62 3.47
N GLU A 208 -8.03 3.49 2.91
CA GLU A 208 -8.45 3.42 1.51
C GLU A 208 -9.79 4.15 1.31
N VAL A 209 -9.81 5.06 0.34
CA VAL A 209 -11.04 5.72 -0.14
C VAL A 209 -11.15 5.43 -1.64
N PRO A 210 -12.16 4.67 -2.07
CA PRO A 210 -12.39 4.42 -3.48
C PRO A 210 -12.53 5.70 -4.30
N ASP A 211 -12.11 5.64 -5.55
CA ASP A 211 -12.16 6.74 -6.52
C ASP A 211 -13.58 7.24 -6.86
N PHE A 212 -14.64 6.50 -6.53
CA PHE A 212 -16.03 6.95 -6.62
C PHE A 212 -16.51 7.71 -5.37
N ALA A 213 -15.73 7.70 -4.28
CA ALA A 213 -16.02 8.33 -3.01
C ALA A 213 -14.93 9.34 -2.58
N ARG A 214 -13.94 9.61 -3.45
CA ARG A 214 -12.85 10.54 -3.17
C ARG A 214 -13.35 11.98 -3.28
N ILE A 215 -12.98 12.82 -2.32
CA ILE A 215 -13.17 14.28 -2.39
C ILE A 215 -11.90 14.84 -3.07
N PRO A 216 -12.00 15.51 -4.23
CA PRO A 216 -10.87 16.17 -4.87
C PRO A 216 -10.27 17.22 -3.93
N THR A 217 -8.93 17.22 -3.81
CA THR A 217 -8.20 18.17 -2.98
C THR A 217 -8.12 19.56 -3.61
N GLU A 218 -8.16 19.69 -4.96
CA GLU A 218 -8.12 20.97 -5.67
C GLU A 218 -8.92 20.93 -7.00
N GLY A 219 -9.70 21.99 -7.28
CA GLY A 219 -10.51 22.17 -8.50
C GLY A 219 -11.86 22.87 -8.24
N PRO A 220 -12.55 23.43 -9.26
CA PRO A 220 -13.90 23.94 -9.09
C PRO A 220 -14.86 22.76 -8.95
N SER A 221 -14.94 22.19 -7.74
CA SER A 221 -15.86 21.10 -7.45
C SER A 221 -17.28 21.61 -7.23
N ASP A 222 -18.26 20.82 -7.65
CA ASP A 222 -19.55 20.75 -6.96
C ASP A 222 -19.32 20.05 -5.61
N SER A 223 -18.57 20.72 -4.71
CA SER A 223 -18.07 20.19 -3.43
C SER A 223 -19.17 19.54 -2.56
N ALA A 224 -20.42 19.97 -2.75
CA ALA A 224 -21.57 19.40 -2.08
C ALA A 224 -21.89 17.97 -2.54
N GLU A 225 -21.82 17.66 -3.84
CA GLU A 225 -22.17 16.33 -4.35
C GLU A 225 -21.11 15.28 -4.04
N GLU A 226 -19.83 15.62 -4.23
CA GLU A 226 -18.72 14.73 -3.92
C GLU A 226 -18.65 14.44 -2.41
N SER A 227 -18.91 15.45 -1.58
CA SER A 227 -19.08 15.25 -0.13
C SER A 227 -20.25 14.31 0.18
N LEU A 228 -21.35 14.35 -0.59
CA LEU A 228 -22.47 13.42 -0.39
C LEU A 228 -22.09 11.99 -0.78
N TRP A 229 -21.31 11.79 -1.84
CA TRP A 229 -20.83 10.46 -2.25
C TRP A 229 -19.87 9.87 -1.21
N TYR A 230 -18.93 10.67 -0.71
CA TYR A 230 -18.06 10.28 0.41
C TYR A 230 -18.87 9.90 1.65
N GLN A 231 -19.83 10.74 2.05
CA GLN A 231 -20.70 10.45 3.19
C GLN A 231 -21.54 9.18 2.98
N ALA A 232 -22.07 8.96 1.78
CA ALA A 232 -22.82 7.74 1.45
C ALA A 232 -21.94 6.50 1.60
N TYR A 233 -20.68 6.57 1.18
CA TYR A 233 -19.72 5.48 1.34
C TYR A 233 -19.35 5.25 2.81
N GLU A 234 -19.01 6.30 3.55
CA GLU A 234 -18.67 6.21 4.99
C GLU A 234 -19.83 5.62 5.80
N VAL A 235 -21.06 6.09 5.59
CA VAL A 235 -22.26 5.57 6.26
C VAL A 235 -22.55 4.14 5.83
N GLY A 236 -22.46 3.85 4.52
CA GLY A 236 -22.67 2.51 3.98
C GLY A 236 -21.70 1.50 4.56
N LEU A 237 -20.41 1.84 4.63
CA LEU A 237 -19.37 0.99 5.20
C LEU A 237 -19.55 0.84 6.72
N ALA A 238 -19.84 1.91 7.45
CA ALA A 238 -20.10 1.84 8.89
C ALA A 238 -21.33 0.98 9.25
N LEU A 239 -22.38 1.03 8.44
CA LEU A 239 -23.62 0.29 8.67
C LEU A 239 -23.50 -1.19 8.26
N LEU A 240 -22.90 -1.45 7.10
CA LEU A 240 -22.89 -2.79 6.48
C LEU A 240 -21.58 -3.55 6.74
N ALA A 241 -20.53 -2.86 7.16
CA ALA A 241 -19.25 -3.45 7.52
C ALA A 241 -18.71 -2.80 8.82
N PRO A 242 -19.38 -3.01 9.96
CA PRO A 242 -19.12 -2.26 11.18
C PRO A 242 -17.66 -2.37 11.67
N ARG A 243 -16.98 -3.50 11.44
CA ARG A 243 -15.54 -3.65 11.74
C ARG A 243 -14.69 -2.67 10.94
N LEU A 244 -14.91 -2.59 9.63
CA LEU A 244 -14.19 -1.65 8.75
C LEU A 244 -14.52 -0.21 9.14
N GLY A 245 -15.79 0.13 9.33
CA GLY A 245 -16.20 1.48 9.72
C GLY A 245 -15.74 1.91 11.12
N ALA A 246 -15.62 1.00 12.08
CA ALA A 246 -15.04 1.28 13.39
C ALA A 246 -13.54 1.55 13.28
N THR A 247 -12.83 0.76 12.48
CA THR A 247 -11.39 0.89 12.30
C THR A 247 -10.99 2.23 11.66
N ARG A 248 -11.82 2.78 10.76
CA ARG A 248 -11.61 4.13 10.16
C ARG A 248 -11.63 5.28 11.16
N LYS A 249 -12.12 5.04 12.38
CA LYS A 249 -12.19 6.05 13.46
C LYS A 249 -11.00 5.99 14.41
N ILE A 250 -10.17 4.96 14.31
CA ILE A 250 -8.96 4.80 15.13
C ILE A 250 -7.95 5.87 14.71
N ASP A 251 -7.23 6.45 15.68
CA ASP A 251 -6.18 7.41 15.35
C ASP A 251 -5.11 6.73 14.50
N GLU A 252 -4.84 7.32 13.35
CA GLU A 252 -3.84 6.84 12.39
C GLU A 252 -2.43 6.70 13.00
N ALA A 253 -2.11 7.41 14.09
CA ALA A 253 -0.88 7.22 14.84
C ALA A 253 -0.73 5.78 15.41
N LEU A 254 -1.84 5.07 15.64
CA LEU A 254 -1.84 3.67 16.08
C LEU A 254 -1.72 2.68 14.90
N LEU A 255 -2.20 3.06 13.70
CA LEU A 255 -2.32 2.16 12.55
C LEU A 255 -1.11 2.23 11.60
N ARG A 256 -0.64 3.43 11.30
CA ARG A 256 0.42 3.68 10.32
C ARG A 256 1.75 2.99 10.66
N PRO A 257 2.19 2.83 11.92
CA PRO A 257 3.38 2.04 12.21
C PRO A 257 3.37 0.63 11.59
N PHE A 258 2.21 -0.05 11.55
CA PHE A 258 2.07 -1.35 10.90
C PHE A 258 2.20 -1.26 9.37
N ARG A 259 1.65 -0.20 8.75
CA ARG A 259 1.65 -0.01 7.29
C ARG A 259 3.02 0.39 6.73
N TYR A 260 3.89 1.01 7.54
CA TYR A 260 5.18 1.55 7.06
C TYR A 260 6.43 0.71 7.44
N CYS A 261 6.40 -0.08 8.53
CA CYS A 261 7.63 -0.72 9.03
C CYS A 261 8.31 -1.66 8.02
N HIS A 262 7.53 -2.40 7.23
CA HIS A 262 8.02 -3.38 6.27
C HIS A 262 8.57 -2.73 4.98
N ARG A 263 8.32 -1.43 4.80
CA ARG A 263 8.69 -0.63 3.61
C ARG A 263 9.95 0.21 3.81
N THR A 264 10.56 0.17 4.99
CA THR A 264 11.72 1.01 5.36
C THR A 264 12.87 0.98 4.36
N TRP A 265 13.19 -0.18 3.75
CA TRP A 265 14.23 -0.21 2.71
C TRP A 265 13.74 0.31 1.35
N ARG A 266 12.46 0.11 1.02
CA ARG A 266 11.87 0.50 -0.26
C ARG A 266 11.66 2.01 -0.36
N ASP A 267 11.14 2.61 0.70
CA ASP A 267 10.76 4.03 0.71
C ASP A 267 11.82 4.93 1.38
N GLY A 268 12.87 4.33 1.95
CA GLY A 268 13.84 5.03 2.80
C GLY A 268 13.45 5.06 4.28
N PHE A 269 14.35 5.57 5.11
CA PHE A 269 14.19 5.54 6.56
C PHE A 269 13.11 6.54 7.06
N VAL A 270 12.81 7.58 6.27
CA VAL A 270 11.99 8.72 6.66
C VAL A 270 10.55 8.34 7.03
N PRO A 271 9.78 7.58 6.22
CA PRO A 271 8.35 7.38 6.49
C PRO A 271 8.10 6.65 7.80
N PHE A 272 8.80 5.55 8.06
CA PHE A 272 8.61 4.83 9.32
C PHE A 272 9.12 5.62 10.53
N THR A 273 10.17 6.43 10.36
CA THR A 273 10.61 7.37 11.41
C THR A 273 9.51 8.38 11.72
N HIS A 274 8.84 8.91 10.70
CA HIS A 274 7.71 9.84 10.85
C HIS A 274 6.61 9.23 11.72
N GLU A 275 6.19 8.01 11.39
CA GLU A 275 5.11 7.34 12.12
C GLU A 275 5.48 7.03 13.57
N LEU A 276 6.73 6.65 13.83
CA LEU A 276 7.22 6.45 15.19
C LEU A 276 7.28 7.77 15.99
N MET A 277 7.69 8.87 15.36
CA MET A 277 7.71 10.19 16.01
C MET A 277 6.29 10.66 16.33
N ARG A 278 5.37 10.57 15.38
CA ARG A 278 3.95 10.91 15.59
C ARG A 278 3.32 10.08 16.71
N LEU A 279 3.60 8.78 16.73
CA LEU A 279 3.16 7.88 17.80
C LEU A 279 3.76 8.27 19.16
N ARG A 280 5.05 8.60 19.22
CA ARG A 280 5.71 9.06 20.45
C ARG A 280 5.08 10.35 20.97
N ASP A 281 4.90 11.34 20.11
CA ASP A 281 4.33 12.65 20.48
C ASP A 281 2.87 12.54 20.96
N SER A 282 2.18 11.48 20.54
CA SER A 282 0.78 11.20 20.91
C SER A 282 0.64 10.11 21.97
N TRP A 283 1.74 9.53 22.47
CA TRP A 283 1.72 8.29 23.28
C TRP A 283 0.80 8.37 24.50
N GLU A 284 0.96 9.39 25.33
CA GLU A 284 0.12 9.59 26.52
C GLU A 284 -1.32 9.97 26.14
N LYS A 285 -1.50 10.76 25.08
CA LYS A 285 -2.83 11.18 24.59
C LYS A 285 -3.65 10.03 24.05
N LEU A 286 -2.99 9.05 23.45
CA LEU A 286 -3.57 7.79 22.98
C LEU A 286 -3.88 6.82 24.13
N GLY A 287 -3.54 7.16 25.38
CA GLY A 287 -3.92 6.37 26.56
C GLY A 287 -2.95 5.25 26.93
N PHE A 288 -1.70 5.28 26.42
CA PHE A 288 -0.69 4.34 26.88
C PHE A 288 -0.18 4.70 28.29
N GLU A 289 -0.33 3.78 29.24
CA GLU A 289 0.13 3.96 30.63
C GLU A 289 1.62 3.66 30.82
N LYS A 290 2.20 2.80 29.98
CA LYS A 290 3.61 2.41 30.05
C LYS A 290 4.50 3.46 29.42
N GLU A 291 5.75 3.54 29.88
CA GLU A 291 6.77 4.40 29.28
C GLU A 291 6.92 4.10 27.77
N CYS A 292 6.99 5.16 26.97
CA CYS A 292 7.10 5.04 25.52
C CYS A 292 8.45 4.40 25.14
N PRO A 293 8.46 3.24 24.46
CA PRO A 293 9.69 2.52 24.11
C PRO A 293 10.45 3.17 22.94
N ILE A 294 9.86 4.16 22.28
CA ILE A 294 10.47 4.91 21.17
C ILE A 294 11.47 5.90 21.77
N PRO A 295 12.76 5.89 21.42
CA PRO A 295 13.72 6.85 21.98
C PRO A 295 13.35 8.31 21.69
N ALA A 296 13.72 9.21 22.60
CA ALA A 296 13.65 10.65 22.32
C ALA A 296 14.71 11.04 21.29
N MET A 297 14.31 11.81 20.29
CA MET A 297 15.24 12.34 19.29
C MET A 297 15.91 13.61 19.82
N GLY A 298 17.24 13.69 19.70
CA GLY A 298 17.98 14.91 20.05
C GLY A 298 17.70 16.07 19.08
N PRO A 299 17.95 17.33 19.47
CA PRO A 299 17.67 18.49 18.61
C PRO A 299 18.36 18.46 17.24
N GLU A 300 19.62 18.01 17.19
CA GLU A 300 20.38 17.88 15.95
C GLU A 300 19.84 16.77 15.05
N GLU A 301 19.49 15.63 15.64
CA GLU A 301 18.89 14.51 14.90
C GLU A 301 17.51 14.90 14.35
N ARG A 302 16.71 15.64 15.14
CA ARG A 302 15.41 16.15 14.71
C ARG A 302 15.55 17.07 13.51
N LYS A 303 16.48 18.03 13.57
CA LYS A 303 16.75 18.95 12.45
C LYS A 303 17.23 18.20 11.21
N PHE A 304 18.08 17.20 11.38
CA PHE A 304 18.49 16.34 10.26
C PHE A 304 17.29 15.62 9.66
N TYR A 305 16.47 14.98 10.48
CA TYR A 305 15.27 14.27 10.04
C TYR A 305 14.27 15.19 9.32
N GLU A 306 13.98 16.37 9.85
CA GLU A 306 13.07 17.35 9.24
C GLU A 306 13.53 17.72 7.82
N LYS A 307 14.83 17.94 7.62
CA LYS A 307 15.40 18.15 6.28
C LYS A 307 15.19 16.94 5.36
N GLN A 308 15.35 15.71 5.87
CA GLN A 308 15.14 14.50 5.06
C GLN A 308 13.66 14.29 4.71
N LEU A 309 12.76 14.67 5.62
CA LEU A 309 11.31 14.66 5.37
C LEU A 309 10.93 15.64 4.26
N GLU A 310 11.47 16.87 4.29
CA GLU A 310 11.25 17.85 3.22
C GLU A 310 11.67 17.33 1.84
N ILE A 311 12.85 16.68 1.75
CA ILE A 311 13.34 16.09 0.49
C ILE A 311 12.42 14.93 0.06
N TYR A 312 12.02 14.07 0.99
CA TYR A 312 11.13 12.95 0.71
C TYR A 312 9.76 13.41 0.21
N ASP A 313 9.16 14.40 0.87
CA ASP A 313 7.86 14.96 0.49
C ASP A 313 7.94 15.64 -0.87
N GLY A 314 9.01 16.39 -1.15
CA GLY A 314 9.28 16.97 -2.46
C GLY A 314 9.41 15.91 -3.56
N MET A 315 10.00 14.76 -3.27
CA MET A 315 10.09 13.62 -4.20
C MET A 315 8.72 12.98 -4.47
N LEU A 316 7.87 12.85 -3.44
CA LEU A 316 6.51 12.34 -3.61
C LEU A 316 5.64 13.27 -4.45
N GLU A 317 5.70 14.57 -4.18
CA GLU A 317 5.02 15.60 -4.98
C GLU A 317 5.50 15.57 -6.44
N PHE A 318 6.81 15.54 -6.64
CA PHE A 318 7.41 15.44 -7.97
C PHE A 318 6.91 14.19 -8.73
N ARG A 319 6.84 13.03 -8.07
CA ARG A 319 6.30 11.80 -8.66
C ARG A 319 4.84 11.94 -9.07
N ARG A 320 4.00 12.47 -8.17
CA ARG A 320 2.57 12.69 -8.42
C ARG A 320 2.38 13.56 -9.67
N ASP A 321 3.03 14.72 -9.69
CA ASP A 321 2.90 15.69 -10.79
C ASP A 321 3.35 15.07 -12.11
N MET A 322 4.43 14.28 -12.09
CA MET A 322 4.91 13.58 -13.28
C MET A 322 3.92 12.49 -13.76
N PHE A 323 3.32 11.71 -12.87
CA PHE A 323 2.30 10.72 -13.24
C PHE A 323 1.06 11.40 -13.85
N GLU A 324 0.65 12.54 -13.30
CA GLU A 324 -0.44 13.36 -13.84
C GLU A 324 -0.11 13.92 -15.23
N VAL A 325 1.08 14.50 -15.41
CA VAL A 325 1.54 15.05 -16.69
C VAL A 325 1.61 13.98 -17.78
N LEU A 326 2.10 12.79 -17.44
CA LEU A 326 2.20 11.67 -18.39
C LEU A 326 0.87 10.92 -18.56
N ALA A 327 -0.10 11.17 -17.67
CA ALA A 327 -1.35 10.43 -17.56
C ALA A 327 -1.09 8.91 -17.56
N VAL A 328 -0.22 8.47 -16.65
CA VAL A 328 0.15 7.08 -16.40
C VAL A 328 -0.15 6.71 -14.95
N GLU A 329 -0.35 5.42 -14.69
CA GLU A 329 -0.51 4.91 -13.33
C GLU A 329 0.87 4.86 -12.63
N GLU A 330 0.88 4.71 -11.29
CA GLU A 330 2.12 4.74 -10.48
C GLU A 330 3.11 3.62 -10.82
N ASP A 331 2.62 2.52 -11.41
CA ASP A 331 3.43 1.40 -11.87
C ASP A 331 4.06 1.64 -13.27
N GLY A 332 3.78 2.79 -13.88
CA GLY A 332 4.28 3.17 -15.19
C GLY A 332 3.58 2.44 -16.35
N TRP A 333 2.45 1.78 -16.12
CA TRP A 333 1.73 1.09 -17.18
C TRP A 333 1.14 2.08 -18.19
N VAL A 334 1.33 1.79 -19.48
CA VAL A 334 0.84 2.60 -20.61
C VAL A 334 0.19 1.69 -21.64
N PRO A 335 -1.02 2.03 -22.16
CA PRO A 335 -1.58 1.35 -23.31
C PRO A 335 -0.63 1.43 -24.52
N ALA A 336 -0.55 0.35 -25.30
CA ALA A 336 0.38 0.28 -26.44
C ALA A 336 0.16 1.41 -27.46
N GLU A 337 -1.09 1.86 -27.61
CA GLU A 337 -1.49 2.95 -28.51
C GLU A 337 -0.95 4.32 -28.06
N ARG A 338 -0.71 4.49 -26.76
CA ARG A 338 -0.19 5.73 -26.15
C ARG A 338 1.33 5.69 -25.92
N TRP A 339 1.98 4.54 -26.14
CA TRP A 339 3.39 4.34 -25.77
C TRP A 339 4.33 5.40 -26.36
N GLU A 340 4.28 5.63 -27.67
CA GLU A 340 5.18 6.57 -28.34
C GLU A 340 4.95 8.03 -27.90
N GLU A 341 3.70 8.41 -27.65
CA GLU A 341 3.34 9.74 -27.14
C GLU A 341 3.87 9.95 -25.73
N VAL A 342 3.60 9.01 -24.83
CA VAL A 342 4.03 9.07 -23.42
C VAL A 342 5.55 9.05 -23.33
N LYS A 343 6.22 8.19 -24.11
CA LYS A 343 7.68 8.12 -24.19
C LYS A 343 8.29 9.46 -24.59
N LYS A 344 7.75 10.10 -25.63
CA LYS A 344 8.23 11.42 -26.08
C LYS A 344 8.00 12.50 -25.02
N THR A 345 6.84 12.48 -24.37
CA THR A 345 6.49 13.43 -23.30
C THR A 345 7.40 13.27 -22.09
N HIS A 346 7.65 12.02 -21.68
CA HIS A 346 8.59 11.65 -20.62
C HIS A 346 10.00 12.17 -20.88
N GLN A 347 10.52 11.94 -22.09
CA GLN A 347 11.84 12.42 -22.47
C GLN A 347 11.91 13.95 -22.48
N GLY A 348 10.92 14.63 -23.06
CA GLY A 348 10.88 16.10 -23.10
C GLY A 348 10.76 16.72 -21.71
N PHE A 349 9.99 16.10 -20.81
CA PHE A 349 9.87 16.52 -19.42
C PHE A 349 11.20 16.38 -18.68
N TYR A 350 11.90 15.25 -18.85
CA TYR A 350 13.23 15.03 -18.25
C TYR A 350 14.26 16.05 -18.72
N GLU A 351 14.37 16.27 -20.03
CA GLU A 351 15.31 17.22 -20.63
C GLU A 351 15.04 18.64 -20.15
N THR A 352 13.76 19.06 -20.14
CA THR A 352 13.35 20.38 -19.67
C THR A 352 13.77 20.61 -18.21
N LEU A 353 13.57 19.63 -17.33
CA LEU A 353 13.98 19.76 -15.93
C LEU A 353 15.49 19.81 -15.80
N MET A 354 16.22 18.94 -16.50
CA MET A 354 17.70 18.91 -16.49
C MET A 354 18.33 20.22 -16.96
N ASP A 355 17.76 20.86 -17.97
CA ASP A 355 18.25 22.12 -18.54
C ASP A 355 17.97 23.32 -17.62
N ASN A 356 16.90 23.27 -16.82
CA ASN A 356 16.53 24.34 -15.88
C ASN A 356 17.28 24.27 -14.54
N LEU A 357 17.95 23.16 -14.22
CA LEU A 357 18.79 23.05 -13.03
C LEU A 357 20.13 23.74 -13.25
N GLU A 358 20.54 24.62 -12.34
CA GLU A 358 21.74 25.47 -12.51
C GLU A 358 23.04 24.74 -12.14
N ASP A 359 22.99 23.82 -11.18
CA ASP A 359 24.15 23.17 -10.59
C ASP A 359 24.15 21.64 -10.75
N ASP A 360 25.34 21.05 -10.67
CA ASP A 360 25.53 19.60 -10.87
C ASP A 360 25.02 18.75 -9.70
N GLU A 361 24.90 19.31 -8.50
CA GLU A 361 24.37 18.62 -7.32
C GLU A 361 22.87 18.37 -7.52
N SER A 362 22.10 19.40 -7.87
CA SER A 362 20.68 19.32 -8.19
C SER A 362 20.41 18.38 -9.36
N ARG A 363 21.24 18.41 -10.43
CA ARG A 363 21.12 17.46 -11.56
C ARG A 363 21.36 16.02 -11.11
N GLN A 364 22.33 15.80 -10.22
CA GLN A 364 22.60 14.47 -9.68
C GLN A 364 21.46 13.99 -8.76
N GLU A 365 20.86 14.89 -7.99
CA GLU A 365 19.70 14.60 -7.16
C GLU A 365 18.49 14.21 -8.02
N LEU A 366 18.20 14.98 -9.08
CA LEU A 366 17.13 14.64 -10.02
C LEU A 366 17.35 13.27 -10.68
N ARG A 367 18.58 12.93 -11.09
CA ARG A 367 18.89 11.58 -11.61
C ARG A 367 18.60 10.48 -10.60
N THR A 368 18.84 10.76 -9.32
CA THR A 368 18.68 9.81 -8.22
C THR A 368 17.21 9.61 -7.86
N MET A 369 16.40 10.65 -7.95
CA MET A 369 14.97 10.62 -7.63
C MET A 369 14.09 10.25 -8.83
N TRP A 370 14.67 10.18 -10.04
CA TRP A 370 13.90 9.91 -11.25
C TRP A 370 13.23 8.53 -11.18
N PRO A 371 11.90 8.45 -11.30
CA PRO A 371 11.16 7.24 -10.94
C PRO A 371 11.06 6.20 -12.06
N PHE A 372 11.51 6.54 -13.27
CA PHE A 372 11.44 5.67 -14.44
C PHE A 372 12.83 5.37 -14.97
N ASP A 373 12.99 4.25 -15.65
CA ASP A 373 14.20 4.02 -16.41
C ASP A 373 14.36 5.09 -17.50
N GLN A 374 15.59 5.49 -17.78
CA GLN A 374 15.83 6.31 -18.97
C GLN A 374 15.39 5.52 -20.20
N CYS A 375 14.50 6.11 -20.99
CA CYS A 375 14.10 5.56 -22.28
C CYS A 375 15.30 5.58 -23.22
N GLN A 376 16.16 4.55 -23.15
CA GLN A 376 17.29 4.47 -24.06
C GLN A 376 16.75 4.34 -25.49
N PRO A 377 17.29 5.09 -26.47
CA PRO A 377 17.03 4.80 -27.86
C PRO A 377 17.50 3.37 -28.15
N GLU A 378 16.74 2.60 -28.94
CA GLU A 378 16.92 1.16 -29.22
C GLU A 378 18.30 0.75 -29.81
N ASN A 379 19.25 1.66 -29.93
CA ASN A 379 20.57 1.40 -30.47
C ASN A 379 21.62 1.23 -29.37
N GLN A 380 21.54 0.17 -28.55
CA GLN A 380 22.73 -0.47 -27.96
C GLN A 380 22.53 -1.77 -27.14
N VAL A 381 21.42 -2.49 -27.28
CA VAL A 381 21.37 -3.90 -26.82
C VAL A 381 21.78 -4.81 -27.98
N THR A 382 23.07 -4.79 -28.34
CA THR A 382 23.63 -5.98 -28.99
C THR A 382 23.62 -7.10 -27.96
N ARG A 383 22.61 -7.97 -28.02
CA ARG A 383 22.73 -9.32 -27.48
C ARG A 383 23.99 -9.91 -28.11
N LYS A 384 25.05 -10.06 -27.32
CA LYS A 384 26.09 -11.03 -27.64
C LYS A 384 25.47 -12.40 -27.42
N ASP A 385 24.73 -12.86 -28.41
CA ASP A 385 24.55 -14.29 -28.62
C ASP A 385 25.92 -14.83 -29.03
N ASN A 386 26.68 -15.29 -28.04
CA ASN A 386 27.78 -16.24 -28.15
C ASN A 386 28.14 -16.66 -26.72
N ASP A 387 27.59 -17.78 -26.28
CA ASP A 387 28.41 -18.95 -25.99
C ASP A 387 27.52 -20.21 -25.96
N VAL A 388 28.05 -21.22 -26.63
CA VAL A 388 27.49 -22.55 -26.93
C VAL A 388 27.33 -23.40 -25.68
#